data_AF-A0A512JC96-F1
#
_entry.id   AF-A0A512JC96-F1
#
_cell.length_a   1.000
_cell.length_b   1.000
_cell.length_c   1.000
_cell.angle_alpha   90.00
_cell.angle_beta   90.00
_cell.angle_gamma   90.00
#
_symmetry.space_group_name_H-M   'P 1'
#
loop_
_entity.id
_entity.type
_entity.pdbx_description
1 polymer ?
#
loop_
_entity_poly.entity_id
_entity_poly.type
_entity_poly.pdbx_seq_one_letter_code
_entity_poly.pdbx_strand_id
1 'polypeptide(L)' 'MRPERSGAPLRWARVMASIKIRLTADGSFAVFQNGTALCSGLTRAQAERLAAVLRWVEPVL' A
#
# COMPACT_ATOMS: atom_id res chain seq x y z
N MET A 1 -16.97 -33.62 -24.50
CA MET A 1 -17.50 -32.42 -23.81
C MET A 1 -16.56 -32.12 -22.64
N ARG A 2 -15.76 -31.05 -22.71
CA ARG A 2 -14.90 -30.63 -21.58
C ARG A 2 -15.67 -29.56 -20.81
N PRO A 3 -15.86 -29.66 -19.49
CA PRO A 3 -16.42 -28.55 -18.75
C PRO A 3 -15.38 -27.42 -18.74
N GLU A 4 -15.83 -26.28 -19.22
CA GLU A 4 -15.13 -24.99 -19.20
C GLU A 4 -14.49 -24.78 -17.83
N ARG A 5 -13.18 -24.48 -17.82
CA ARG A 5 -12.48 -24.08 -16.60
C ARG A 5 -13.24 -22.89 -16.03
N SER A 6 -13.86 -23.09 -14.86
CA SER A 6 -14.39 -22.05 -13.99
C SER A 6 -13.32 -20.97 -13.81
N GLY A 7 -13.36 -19.95 -14.65
CA GLY A 7 -12.65 -18.71 -14.46
C GLY A 7 -13.35 -18.02 -13.30
N ALA A 8 -12.82 -18.22 -12.10
CA ALA A 8 -13.25 -17.44 -10.94
C ALA A 8 -13.26 -15.96 -11.36
N PRO A 9 -14.37 -15.24 -11.18
CA PRO A 9 -14.45 -13.85 -11.61
C PRO A 9 -13.34 -13.08 -10.89
N LEU A 10 -12.56 -12.33 -11.67
CA LEU A 10 -11.42 -11.48 -11.26
C LEU A 10 -11.79 -10.38 -10.24
N ARG A 11 -12.94 -10.49 -9.58
CA ARG A 11 -13.52 -9.50 -8.68
C ARG A 11 -12.92 -9.51 -7.27
N TRP A 12 -12.01 -10.44 -6.91
CA TRP A 12 -11.57 -10.59 -5.51
C TRP A 12 -10.08 -10.80 -5.24
N ALA A 13 -9.17 -10.62 -6.21
CA ALA A 13 -7.79 -10.33 -5.83
C ALA A 13 -7.68 -8.85 -5.44
N ARG A 14 -8.37 -8.46 -4.36
CA ARG A 14 -8.26 -7.13 -3.77
C ARG A 14 -6.88 -7.04 -3.17
N VAL A 15 -5.93 -6.51 -3.94
CA VAL A 15 -4.55 -6.36 -3.49
C VAL A 15 -4.56 -5.31 -2.38
N MET A 16 -4.51 -5.77 -1.12
CA MET A 16 -4.28 -4.87 0.01
C MET A 16 -3.02 -4.04 -0.28
N ALA A 17 -3.15 -2.73 -0.25
CA ALA A 17 -2.07 -1.82 -0.52
C ALA A 17 -1.01 -2.00 0.55
N SER A 18 0.18 -2.45 0.13
CA SER A 18 1.30 -2.61 1.03
C SER A 18 1.88 -1.24 1.34
N ILE A 19 1.57 -0.72 2.54
CA ILE A 19 2.11 0.54 3.04
C ILE A 19 3.36 0.26 3.88
N LYS A 20 4.50 0.83 3.47
CA LYS A 20 5.80 0.66 4.12
C LYS A 20 6.39 2.01 4.51
N ILE A 21 7.00 2.08 5.69
CA ILE A 21 7.82 3.21 6.13
C ILE A 21 9.28 2.78 6.06
N ARG A 22 10.15 3.61 5.49
CA ARG A 22 11.60 3.36 5.43
C ARG A 22 12.36 4.55 5.99
N LEU A 23 13.42 4.27 6.74
CA LEU A 23 14.44 5.25 7.11
C LEU A 23 15.37 5.45 5.90
N THR A 24 15.65 6.70 5.57
CA THR A 24 16.55 7.09 4.49
C THR A 24 17.94 7.45 5.05
N ALA A 25 18.94 7.52 4.17
CA ALA A 25 20.34 7.74 4.56
C ALA A 25 20.59 9.11 5.23
N ASP A 26 19.75 10.11 4.92
CA ASP A 26 19.71 11.44 5.52
C ASP A 26 19.01 11.48 6.90
N GLY A 27 18.54 10.34 7.41
CA GLY A 27 17.87 10.24 8.71
C GLY A 27 16.39 10.61 8.69
N SER A 28 15.83 10.94 7.53
CA SER A 28 14.41 11.17 7.34
C SER A 28 13.64 9.87 7.05
N PHE A 29 12.32 9.94 7.02
CA PHE A 29 11.46 8.79 6.73
C PHE A 29 10.71 9.00 5.42
N ALA A 30 10.52 7.91 4.69
CA ALA A 30 9.75 7.87 3.46
C ALA A 30 8.63 6.82 3.54
N VAL A 31 7.46 7.15 2.99
CA VAL A 31 6.29 6.27 2.94
C VAL A 31 6.10 5.76 1.52
N PHE A 32 5.94 4.45 1.39
CA PHE A 32 5.72 3.75 0.14
C PHE A 32 4.35 3.07 0.15
N GLN A 33 3.67 3.06 -0.99
CA GLN A 33 2.48 2.27 -1.23
C GLN A 33 2.71 1.38 -2.45
N ASN A 34 2.59 0.06 -2.28
CA ASN A 34 2.82 -0.92 -3.35
C ASN A 34 4.18 -0.78 -4.06
N GLY A 35 5.20 -0.32 -3.33
CA GLY A 35 6.54 -0.09 -3.85
C GLY A 35 6.78 1.29 -4.46
N THR A 36 5.73 2.11 -4.65
CA THR A 36 5.84 3.49 -5.11
C THR A 36 6.05 4.43 -3.93
N ALA A 37 7.07 5.30 -4.00
CA ALA A 37 7.28 6.33 -2.99
C ALA A 37 6.20 7.41 -3.11
N LEU A 38 5.49 7.68 -2.01
CA LEU A 38 4.47 8.73 -1.95
C LEU A 38 5.01 10.03 -1.37
N CYS A 39 5.87 9.92 -0.34
CA CYS A 39 6.41 11.07 0.37
C CYS A 39 7.73 10.71 1.05
N SER A 40 8.64 11.68 1.17
CA SER A 40 9.97 11.57 1.79
C SER A 40 10.30 12.83 2.59
N GLY A 41 11.37 12.81 3.38
CA GLY A 41 11.75 13.96 4.21
C GLY A 41 10.90 14.09 5.48
N LEU A 42 10.20 13.02 5.88
CA LEU A 42 9.30 13.05 7.02
C LEU A 42 10.06 12.76 8.32
N THR A 43 9.59 13.36 9.42
CA THR A 43 9.86 12.81 10.74
C THR A 43 9.12 11.48 10.92
N ARG A 44 9.57 10.66 11.86
CA ARG A 44 8.93 9.38 12.18
C ARG A 44 7.44 9.52 12.47
N ALA A 45 7.07 10.48 13.32
CA ALA A 45 5.68 10.72 13.70
C ALA A 45 4.80 11.14 12.51
N GLN A 46 5.36 11.92 11.57
CA GLN A 46 4.66 12.27 10.33
C GLN A 46 4.46 11.06 9.42
N ALA A 47 5.50 10.22 9.25
CA ALA A 47 5.41 9.01 8.44
C ALA A 47 4.38 8.01 9.02
N GLU A 48 4.35 7.85 10.34
CA GLU A 48 3.36 7.00 11.03
C GLU A 48 1.93 7.52 10.86
N ARG A 49 1.70 8.83 11.02
CA ARG A 49 0.39 9.45 10.78
C ARG A 49 -0.05 9.31 9.32
N LEU A 50 0.86 9.55 8.36
CA LEU A 50 0.56 9.39 6.94
C LEU A 50 0.21 7.94 6.59
N ALA A 51 0.96 6.97 7.12
CA ALA A 51 0.64 5.56 6.93
C ALA A 51 -0.72 5.18 7.55
N ALA A 52 -1.06 5.73 8.71
CA ALA A 52 -2.37 5.51 9.34
C ALA A 52 -3.51 6.07 8.49
N VAL A 53 -3.36 7.30 7.96
CA VAL A 53 -4.32 7.90 7.03
C VAL A 53 -4.46 7.04 5.79
N LEU A 54 -3.36 6.67 5.13
CA LEU A 54 -3.37 5.86 3.91
C LEU A 54 -4.06 4.50 4.10
N ARG A 55 -3.90 3.86 5.26
CA ARG A 55 -4.63 2.63 5.62
C ARG A 55 -6.14 2.85 5.80
N TRP A 56 -6.52 4.06 6.20
CA TRP A 56 -7.91 4.44 6.43
C TRP A 56 -8.63 4.86 5.14
N VAL A 57 -7.92 5.53 4.22
CA VAL A 57 -8.47 5.95 2.91
C VAL A 57 -8.34 4.88 1.83
N GLU A 58 -7.65 3.77 2.11
CA GLU A 58 -7.59 2.66 1.16
C GLU A 58 -9.01 2.17 0.85
N PRO A 59 -9.47 2.24 -0.41
CA PRO A 59 -10.87 2.00 -0.71
C PRO A 59 -11.24 0.55 -0.36
N VAL A 60 -12.22 0.42 0.53
CA VAL A 60 -13.09 -0.76 0.60
C VAL A 60 -14.01 -0.70 -0.62
N LEU A 61 -13.50 -1.01 -1.81
CA LEU A 61 -14.30 -1.19 -3.02
C LEU A 61 -13.83 -2.46 -3.73
#